data_AF-A0AAE9SY82-F1
#
_entry.id   AF-A0AAE9SY82-F1
#
_cell.length_a   1.000
_cell.length_b   1.000
_cell.length_c   1.000
_cell.angle_alpha   90.00
_cell.angle_beta   90.00
_cell.angle_gamma   90.00
#
_symmetry.space_group_name_H-M   'P 1'
#
loop_
_entity.id
_entity.type
_entity.pdbx_description
1 polymer ?
#
loop_
_entity_poly.entity_id
_entity_poly.type
_entity_poly.pdbx_seq_one_letter_code
_entity_poly.pdbx_strand_id
1 'polypeptide(L)'
;MTTQARSGRHESGDITPLAWLTWWVEDCLLQADPSWWSDKVTLPDVPPRRNWLHVNTVLLHRYFSLPLVLPPKPLTSLMQIGALDTAQRETVLRLMTRVCQPTRSPDCSDIEGIWCERLAKALRPGLWLPAQVTFPASSSSVSLAAAYQDALLLLRIRYGDACWPRLRLLFPRDWARDGEGHRGAPPMSLPAARLNVLCDALIWKASVPA
;
A
#
# COMPACT_ATOMS: atom_id res chain seq x y z
N MET A 1 2.27 -27.74 40.35
CA MET A 1 3.43 -28.22 39.57
C MET A 1 3.04 -28.17 38.10
N THR A 2 3.37 -27.09 37.38
CA THR A 2 4.57 -26.96 36.50
C THR A 2 4.52 -27.98 35.36
N THR A 3 4.55 -27.67 34.06
CA THR A 3 5.14 -26.51 33.37
C THR A 3 4.70 -26.53 31.90
N GLN A 4 4.44 -25.33 31.34
CA GLN A 4 4.91 -24.81 30.04
C GLN A 4 4.82 -25.71 28.77
N ALA A 5 4.03 -25.28 27.79
CA ALA A 5 4.42 -24.33 26.73
C ALA A 5 4.95 -25.04 25.48
N ARG A 6 4.05 -25.26 24.52
CA ARG A 6 4.44 -25.25 23.12
C ARG A 6 4.19 -23.85 22.60
N SER A 7 5.28 -23.08 22.62
CA SER A 7 5.46 -21.89 21.81
C SER A 7 5.06 -22.23 20.38
N GLY A 8 3.86 -21.78 19.98
CA GLY A 8 3.51 -21.60 18.59
C GLY A 8 4.41 -20.50 18.06
N ARG A 9 5.61 -20.89 17.66
CA ARG A 9 6.54 -20.08 16.89
C ARG A 9 5.73 -19.59 15.68
N HIS A 10 5.45 -18.29 15.65
CA HIS A 10 4.91 -17.59 14.49
C HIS A 10 5.82 -17.95 13.31
N GLU A 11 5.38 -18.88 12.45
CA GLU A 11 6.02 -19.10 11.16
C GLU A 11 5.78 -17.81 10.39
N SER A 12 6.81 -16.96 10.34
CA SER A 12 6.88 -15.88 9.37
C SER A 12 6.74 -16.55 8.01
N GLY A 13 5.58 -16.37 7.36
CA GLY A 13 5.30 -16.92 6.04
C GLY A 13 6.31 -16.38 5.05
N ASP A 14 7.40 -17.12 4.84
CA ASP A 14 8.42 -16.78 3.86
C ASP A 14 7.77 -16.83 2.47
N ILE A 15 7.77 -15.70 1.77
CA ILE A 15 7.29 -15.64 0.40
C ILE A 15 8.27 -16.40 -0.47
N THR A 16 7.75 -17.41 -1.16
CA THR A 16 8.55 -18.17 -2.10
C THR A 16 8.95 -17.27 -3.29
N PRO A 17 10.16 -17.42 -3.85
CA PRO A 17 10.57 -16.68 -5.05
C PRO A 17 9.59 -16.87 -6.22
N LEU A 18 8.96 -18.04 -6.31
CA LEU A 18 7.94 -18.33 -7.30
C LEU A 18 6.66 -17.50 -7.07
N ALA A 19 6.14 -17.43 -5.85
CA ALA A 19 4.96 -16.60 -5.55
C ALA A 19 5.21 -15.12 -5.86
N TRP A 20 6.41 -14.63 -5.56
CA TRP A 20 6.82 -13.26 -5.91
C TRP A 20 6.84 -13.03 -7.42
N LEU A 21 7.41 -13.96 -8.19
CA LEU A 21 7.45 -13.89 -9.65
C LEU A 21 6.04 -13.95 -10.27
N THR A 22 5.19 -14.87 -9.80
CA THR A 22 3.81 -15.00 -10.28
C THR A 22 3.02 -13.73 -10.03
N TRP A 23 3.17 -13.13 -8.84
CA TRP A 23 2.54 -11.85 -8.55
C TRP A 23 3.06 -10.72 -9.44
N TRP A 24 4.37 -10.65 -9.66
CA TRP A 24 4.99 -9.62 -10.49
C TRP A 24 4.53 -9.64 -11.94
N VAL A 25 4.28 -10.83 -12.50
CA VAL A 25 3.91 -10.99 -13.91
C VAL A 25 2.40 -10.92 -14.11
N GLU A 26 1.63 -11.54 -13.22
CA GLU A 26 0.20 -11.83 -13.43
C GLU A 26 -0.67 -11.38 -12.25
N ASP A 27 -0.40 -11.82 -11.02
CA ASP A 27 -1.39 -11.62 -9.95
C ASP A 27 -1.55 -10.14 -9.55
N CYS A 28 -0.56 -9.27 -9.79
CA CYS A 28 -0.70 -7.83 -9.61
C CYS A 28 -1.80 -7.22 -10.51
N LEU A 29 -2.00 -7.77 -11.71
CA LEU A 29 -3.11 -7.38 -12.59
C LEU A 29 -4.43 -7.95 -12.09
N LEU A 30 -4.45 -9.20 -11.63
CA LEU A 30 -5.66 -9.80 -11.05
C LEU A 30 -6.19 -9.04 -9.83
N GLN A 31 -5.28 -8.46 -9.03
CA GLN A 31 -5.56 -7.71 -7.82
C GLN A 31 -5.77 -6.21 -8.05
N ALA A 32 -5.69 -5.75 -9.30
CA ALA A 32 -5.88 -4.35 -9.64
C ALA A 32 -7.30 -3.89 -9.28
N ASP A 33 -7.41 -2.67 -8.77
CA ASP A 33 -8.69 -2.07 -8.41
C ASP A 33 -9.62 -1.99 -9.64
N PRO A 34 -10.94 -2.24 -9.49
CA PRO A 34 -11.89 -2.22 -10.60
C PRO A 34 -11.85 -0.95 -11.46
N SER A 35 -11.50 0.20 -10.89
CA SER A 35 -11.39 1.47 -11.61
C SER A 35 -10.31 1.49 -12.70
N TRP A 36 -9.37 0.55 -12.71
CA TRP A 36 -8.36 0.42 -13.77
C TRP A 36 -8.90 -0.22 -15.05
N TRP A 37 -10.03 -0.92 -14.94
CA TRP A 37 -10.63 -1.69 -16.02
C TRP A 37 -11.78 -0.96 -16.74
N SER A 38 -12.06 0.30 -16.37
CA SER A 38 -13.11 1.09 -17.01
C SER A 38 -12.73 1.62 -18.41
N ASP A 39 -13.75 1.85 -19.23
CA ASP A 39 -13.78 2.47 -20.56
C ASP A 39 -13.10 1.80 -21.76
N LYS A 40 -12.01 1.02 -21.59
CA LYS A 40 -11.24 0.51 -22.74
C LYS A 40 -10.86 -0.96 -22.69
N VAL A 41 -10.96 -1.61 -21.52
CA VAL A 41 -10.53 -2.99 -21.33
C VAL A 41 -11.60 -3.75 -20.57
N THR A 42 -12.51 -4.40 -21.30
CA THR A 42 -13.54 -5.26 -20.71
C THR A 42 -12.90 -6.54 -20.21
N LEU A 43 -12.87 -6.72 -18.90
CA LEU A 43 -12.40 -7.98 -18.34
C LEU A 43 -13.46 -9.07 -18.52
N PRO A 44 -13.08 -10.27 -18.97
CA PRO A 44 -13.97 -11.42 -18.90
C PRO A 44 -14.35 -11.73 -17.44
N ASP A 45 -15.56 -12.25 -17.26
CA ASP A 45 -15.97 -12.82 -15.98
C ASP A 45 -15.10 -14.02 -15.59
N VAL A 46 -15.14 -14.40 -14.31
CA VAL A 46 -14.53 -15.65 -13.82
C VAL A 46 -15.32 -16.81 -14.42
N PRO A 47 -14.73 -17.91 -14.95
CA PRO A 47 -13.33 -18.37 -14.86
C PRO A 47 -12.31 -18.01 -15.98
N PRO A 48 -12.62 -17.48 -17.18
CA PRO A 48 -11.60 -17.19 -18.19
C PRO A 48 -10.66 -16.01 -17.86
N ARG A 49 -10.92 -15.26 -16.79
CA ARG A 49 -10.15 -14.06 -16.39
C ARG A 49 -8.63 -14.29 -16.32
N ARG A 50 -8.17 -15.36 -15.65
CA ARG A 50 -6.73 -15.64 -15.49
C ARG A 50 -6.07 -15.95 -16.84
N ASN A 51 -6.65 -16.87 -17.59
CA ASN A 51 -6.15 -17.25 -18.91
C ASN A 51 -6.10 -16.05 -19.88
N TRP A 52 -7.11 -15.19 -19.83
CA TRP A 52 -7.15 -13.98 -20.64
C TRP A 52 -6.02 -13.01 -20.27
N LEU A 53 -5.77 -12.77 -18.98
CA LEU A 53 -4.65 -11.94 -18.55
C LEU A 53 -3.31 -12.53 -18.96
N HIS A 54 -3.14 -13.85 -18.83
CA HIS A 54 -1.92 -14.54 -19.24
C HIS A 54 -1.63 -14.34 -20.74
N VAL A 55 -2.63 -14.55 -21.60
CA VAL A 55 -2.50 -14.38 -23.06
C VAL A 55 -2.24 -12.91 -23.44
N ASN A 56 -2.80 -11.96 -22.70
CA ASN A 56 -2.70 -10.53 -22.98
C ASN A 56 -1.62 -9.81 -22.16
N THR A 57 -0.75 -10.53 -21.44
CA THR A 57 0.15 -9.94 -20.44
C THR A 57 1.03 -8.82 -21.01
N VAL A 58 1.62 -9.01 -22.20
CA VAL A 58 2.48 -8.01 -22.84
C VAL A 58 1.70 -6.74 -23.20
N LEU A 59 0.48 -6.89 -23.73
CA LEU A 59 -0.38 -5.76 -24.09
C LEU A 59 -0.82 -4.99 -22.84
N LEU A 60 -1.17 -5.70 -21.78
CA LEU A 60 -1.60 -5.10 -20.52
C LEU A 60 -0.43 -4.40 -19.80
N HIS A 61 0.76 -5.00 -19.80
CA HIS A 61 1.96 -4.34 -19.28
C HIS A 61 2.22 -3.04 -20.03
N ARG A 62 2.09 -3.02 -21.36
CA ARG A 62 2.19 -1.77 -22.13
C ARG A 62 1.07 -0.78 -21.80
N TYR A 63 -0.17 -1.23 -21.74
CA TYR A 63 -1.34 -0.39 -21.46
C TYR A 63 -1.24 0.30 -20.09
N PHE A 64 -0.85 -0.46 -19.07
CA PHE A 64 -0.65 0.04 -17.71
C PHE A 64 0.76 0.58 -17.46
N SER A 65 1.60 0.73 -18.49
CA SER A 65 2.98 1.22 -18.37
C SER A 65 3.80 0.47 -17.31
N LEU A 66 3.60 -0.85 -17.19
CA LEU A 66 4.37 -1.73 -16.33
C LEU A 66 5.71 -2.05 -17.02
N PRO A 67 6.84 -1.83 -16.33
CA PRO A 67 8.14 -2.16 -16.90
C PRO A 67 8.30 -3.68 -17.01
N LEU A 68 8.70 -4.14 -18.20
CA LEU A 68 9.09 -5.52 -18.52
C LEU A 68 10.52 -5.79 -18.02
N VAL A 69 10.72 -5.67 -16.71
CA VAL A 69 12.00 -5.89 -16.05
C VAL A 69 11.90 -7.05 -15.07
N LEU A 70 13.05 -7.65 -14.77
CA LEU A 70 13.14 -8.67 -13.73
C LEU A 70 12.68 -8.08 -12.39
N PRO A 71 11.91 -8.84 -11.59
CA PRO A 71 11.49 -8.38 -10.28
C PRO A 71 12.72 -8.13 -9.39
N PRO A 72 12.68 -7.10 -8.53
CA PRO A 72 13.69 -6.93 -7.48
C PRO A 72 13.59 -8.05 -6.44
N LYS A 73 14.45 -8.02 -5.42
CA LYS A 73 14.38 -8.96 -4.29
C LYS A 73 12.96 -8.98 -3.70
N PRO A 74 12.39 -10.16 -3.37
CA PRO A 74 11.05 -10.25 -2.81
C PRO A 74 10.85 -9.33 -1.61
N LEU A 75 9.73 -8.59 -1.61
CA LEU A 75 9.37 -7.66 -0.55
C LEU A 75 8.13 -8.18 0.17
N THR A 76 8.30 -8.66 1.40
CA THR A 76 7.22 -9.32 2.14
C THR A 76 6.01 -8.43 2.37
N SER A 77 6.28 -7.21 2.83
CA SER A 77 5.25 -6.19 3.03
C SER A 77 4.45 -5.86 1.75
N LEU A 78 5.07 -5.93 0.57
CA LEU A 78 4.37 -5.62 -0.68
C LEU A 78 3.36 -6.73 -1.03
N MET A 79 3.77 -7.99 -0.89
CA MET A 79 2.88 -9.14 -1.07
C MET A 79 1.74 -9.12 -0.05
N GLN A 80 2.01 -8.70 1.18
CA GLN A 80 0.98 -8.53 2.20
C GLN A 80 -0.04 -7.46 1.81
N ILE A 81 0.38 -6.30 1.27
CA ILE A 81 -0.54 -5.29 0.72
C ILE A 81 -1.39 -5.88 -0.42
N GLY A 82 -0.77 -6.66 -1.32
CA GLY A 82 -1.48 -7.33 -2.41
C GLY A 82 -2.57 -8.30 -1.91
N ALA A 83 -2.33 -8.97 -0.79
CA ALA A 83 -3.29 -9.90 -0.18
C ALA A 83 -4.46 -9.21 0.54
N LEU A 84 -4.33 -7.93 0.90
CA LEU A 84 -5.41 -7.15 1.50
C LEU A 84 -6.52 -6.88 0.47
N ASP A 85 -7.77 -6.79 0.94
CA ASP A 85 -8.90 -6.31 0.12
C ASP A 85 -8.86 -4.77 -0.06
N THR A 86 -9.76 -4.23 -0.89
CA THR A 86 -9.81 -2.78 -1.18
C THR A 86 -10.06 -1.94 0.07
N ALA A 87 -10.92 -2.37 1.00
CA ALA A 87 -11.25 -1.62 2.21
C ALA A 87 -10.08 -1.62 3.22
N GLN A 88 -9.37 -2.74 3.33
CA GLN A 88 -8.16 -2.89 4.13
C GLN A 88 -7.03 -2.04 3.57
N ARG A 89 -6.84 -2.01 2.24
CA ARG A 89 -5.84 -1.14 1.59
C ARG A 89 -6.13 0.35 1.83
N GLU A 90 -7.40 0.76 1.76
CA GLU A 90 -7.79 2.12 2.13
C GLU A 90 -7.50 2.39 3.61
N THR A 91 -7.77 1.42 4.49
CA THR A 91 -7.47 1.53 5.93
C THR A 91 -5.97 1.74 6.17
N VAL A 92 -5.08 1.09 5.41
CA VAL A 92 -3.62 1.36 5.47
C VAL A 92 -3.32 2.84 5.18
N LEU A 93 -3.93 3.42 4.14
CA LEU A 93 -3.71 4.82 3.78
C LEU A 93 -4.27 5.76 4.85
N ARG A 94 -5.47 5.48 5.37
CA ARG A 94 -6.11 6.26 6.45
C ARG A 94 -5.30 6.23 7.75
N LEU A 95 -4.79 5.07 8.14
CA LEU A 95 -3.93 4.96 9.32
C LEU A 95 -2.59 5.69 9.08
N MET A 96 -2.05 5.65 7.87
CA MET A 96 -0.82 6.37 7.52
C MET A 96 -1.00 7.88 7.71
N THR A 97 -2.09 8.45 7.20
CA THR A 97 -2.37 9.88 7.37
C THR A 97 -2.52 10.23 8.85
N ARG A 98 -3.25 9.42 9.63
CA ARG A 98 -3.47 9.64 11.08
C ARG A 98 -2.19 9.55 11.91
N VAL A 99 -1.27 8.64 11.57
CA VAL A 99 0.02 8.51 12.27
C VAL A 99 0.95 9.66 11.90
N CYS A 100 0.98 10.07 10.62
CA CYS A 100 1.85 11.13 10.16
C CYS A 100 1.36 12.53 10.57
N GLN A 101 0.05 12.71 10.70
CA GLN A 101 -0.61 13.89 11.26
C GLN A 101 -1.63 13.50 12.33
N PRO A 102 -1.18 13.34 13.58
CA PRO A 102 -2.09 13.06 14.69
C PRO A 102 -2.94 14.29 14.98
N THR A 103 -4.15 14.33 14.44
CA THR A 103 -5.16 15.30 14.84
C THR A 103 -5.59 15.00 16.26
N ARG A 104 -5.37 15.94 17.19
CA ARG A 104 -5.92 15.87 18.54
C ARG A 104 -7.43 16.08 18.45
N SER A 105 -8.18 14.99 18.25
CA SER A 105 -9.61 15.00 18.53
C SER A 105 -9.78 14.73 20.03
N PRO A 106 -10.23 15.71 20.84
CA PRO A 106 -10.36 15.54 22.28
C PRO A 106 -11.43 14.51 22.69
N ASP A 107 -12.33 14.12 21.77
CA ASP A 107 -13.53 13.34 22.08
C ASP A 107 -13.49 11.88 21.59
N CYS A 108 -12.42 11.45 20.93
CA CYS A 108 -12.37 10.16 20.25
C CYS A 108 -11.55 9.15 21.08
N SER A 109 -12.20 8.46 22.02
CA SER A 109 -11.63 7.35 22.81
C SER A 109 -11.42 6.06 21.99
N ASP A 110 -11.24 6.18 20.68
CA ASP A 110 -11.17 5.02 19.79
C ASP A 110 -9.84 4.31 19.99
N ILE A 111 -9.89 2.99 20.20
CA ILE A 111 -8.72 2.11 20.37
C ILE A 111 -7.72 2.30 19.21
N GLU A 112 -8.21 2.51 18.00
CA GLU A 112 -7.40 2.80 16.82
C GLU A 112 -6.67 4.14 16.93
N GLY A 113 -7.32 5.17 17.47
CA GLY A 113 -6.72 6.49 17.70
C GLY A 113 -5.58 6.43 18.69
N ILE A 114 -5.80 5.76 19.83
CA ILE A 114 -4.77 5.53 20.84
C ILE A 114 -3.57 4.77 20.24
N TRP A 115 -3.84 3.77 19.40
CA TRP A 115 -2.79 3.02 18.71
C TRP A 115 -1.99 3.91 17.74
N CYS A 116 -2.67 4.71 16.93
CA CYS A 116 -2.02 5.64 15.99
C CYS A 116 -1.15 6.67 16.72
N GLU A 117 -1.64 7.22 17.84
CA GLU A 117 -0.86 8.16 18.65
C GLU A 117 0.38 7.53 19.27
N ARG A 118 0.26 6.30 19.79
CA ARG A 118 1.41 5.57 20.34
C ARG A 118 2.45 5.30 19.25
N LEU A 119 2.01 4.90 18.07
CA LEU A 119 2.90 4.68 16.92
C LEU A 119 3.55 5.99 16.45
N ALA A 120 2.80 7.09 16.38
CA ALA A 120 3.30 8.41 16.04
C ALA A 120 4.34 8.91 17.06
N LYS A 121 4.12 8.69 18.36
CA LYS A 121 5.08 9.03 19.43
C LYS A 121 6.38 8.23 19.31
N ALA A 122 6.29 6.95 18.93
CA ALA A 122 7.46 6.08 18.75
C ALA A 122 8.26 6.43 17.49
N LEU A 123 7.59 6.62 16.35
CA LEU A 123 8.24 6.90 15.06
C LEU A 123 8.67 8.36 14.91
N ARG A 124 8.03 9.27 15.67
CA ARG A 124 8.18 10.73 15.59
C ARG A 124 8.20 11.24 14.14
N PRO A 125 7.11 11.06 13.36
CA PRO A 125 7.05 11.46 11.96
C PRO A 125 7.49 12.91 11.72
N GLY A 126 7.15 13.85 12.61
CA GLY A 126 7.57 15.25 12.51
C GLY A 126 9.09 15.52 12.57
N LEU A 127 9.93 14.54 12.90
CA LEU A 127 11.40 14.69 12.89
C LEU A 127 12.06 14.28 11.55
N TRP A 128 11.33 13.58 10.69
CA TRP A 128 11.90 13.02 9.45
C TRP A 128 10.99 13.14 8.23
N LEU A 129 9.70 13.41 8.44
CA LEU A 129 8.81 13.81 7.37
C LEU A 129 9.09 15.27 7.00
N PRO A 130 9.37 15.55 5.72
CA PRO A 130 9.54 16.92 5.24
C PRO A 130 8.25 17.72 5.40
N ALA A 131 8.39 19.03 5.65
CA ALA A 131 7.25 19.93 5.81
C ALA A 131 6.37 20.05 4.56
N GLN A 132 6.84 19.60 3.38
CA GLN A 132 6.07 19.57 2.14
C GLN A 132 5.06 18.43 2.07
N VAL A 133 5.14 17.44 2.98
CA VAL A 133 4.16 16.37 3.13
C VAL A 133 3.13 16.82 4.15
N THR A 134 2.09 17.48 3.66
CA THR A 134 1.17 18.27 4.49
C THR A 134 -0.15 17.58 4.76
N PHE A 135 -0.31 16.28 4.45
CA PHE A 135 -1.51 15.42 4.67
C PHE A 135 -2.74 16.26 5.01
N PRO A 136 -3.50 16.73 4.01
CA PRO A 136 -4.50 17.76 4.25
C PRO A 136 -5.41 17.33 5.39
N ALA A 137 -5.48 18.14 6.45
CA ALA A 137 -6.41 17.93 7.53
C ALA A 137 -7.80 17.79 6.91
N SER A 138 -8.59 16.79 7.33
CA SER A 138 -9.95 16.52 6.87
C SER A 138 -10.85 17.74 7.05
N SER A 139 -10.69 18.72 6.16
CA SER A 139 -11.62 19.79 5.90
C SER A 139 -12.65 19.21 4.94
N SER A 140 -13.90 19.56 5.18
CA SER A 140 -15.11 18.99 4.56
C SER A 140 -15.22 19.19 3.03
N SER A 141 -14.16 19.67 2.36
CA SER A 141 -14.12 19.98 0.93
C SER A 141 -12.98 19.27 0.16
N VAL A 142 -12.19 18.41 0.81
CA VAL A 142 -11.07 17.71 0.16
C VAL A 142 -11.50 16.31 -0.30
N SER A 143 -11.33 16.02 -1.60
CA SER A 143 -11.56 14.68 -2.16
C SER A 143 -10.68 13.63 -1.46
N LEU A 144 -11.20 12.40 -1.28
CA LEU A 144 -10.43 11.26 -0.75
C LEU A 144 -9.14 11.03 -1.54
N ALA A 145 -9.16 11.27 -2.86
CA ALA A 145 -7.98 11.18 -3.72
C ALA A 145 -6.86 12.10 -3.20
N ALA A 146 -7.18 13.37 -2.95
CA ALA A 146 -6.24 14.37 -2.44
C ALA A 146 -5.79 14.08 -1.01
N ALA A 147 -6.67 13.50 -0.17
CA ALA A 147 -6.32 13.11 1.20
C ALA A 147 -5.24 12.02 1.26
N TYR A 148 -5.22 11.10 0.28
CA TYR A 148 -4.30 9.96 0.26
C TYR A 148 -3.06 10.13 -0.62
N GLN A 149 -2.92 11.27 -1.33
CA GLN A 149 -1.75 11.51 -2.19
C GLN A 149 -0.41 11.39 -1.45
N ASP A 150 -0.30 12.00 -0.28
CA ASP A 150 0.92 11.97 0.52
C ASP A 150 1.21 10.55 1.06
N ALA A 151 0.18 9.79 1.40
CA ALA A 151 0.34 8.39 1.84
C ALA A 151 0.82 7.49 0.68
N LEU A 152 0.24 7.66 -0.51
CA LEU A 152 0.67 6.98 -1.73
C LEU A 152 2.11 7.35 -2.11
N LEU A 153 2.50 8.61 -1.92
CA LEU A 153 3.87 9.08 -2.12
C LEU A 153 4.85 8.36 -1.18
N LEU A 154 4.52 8.21 0.11
CA LEU A 154 5.34 7.47 1.07
C LEU A 154 5.48 5.99 0.69
N LEU A 155 4.41 5.36 0.20
CA LEU A 155 4.47 3.99 -0.31
C LEU A 155 5.38 3.90 -1.55
N ARG A 156 5.29 4.86 -2.48
CA ARG A 156 6.19 4.93 -3.64
C ARG A 156 7.65 5.05 -3.22
N ILE A 157 7.97 5.92 -2.26
CA ILE A 157 9.34 6.08 -1.74
C ILE A 157 9.83 4.77 -1.11
N ARG A 158 8.97 4.07 -0.36
CA ARG A 158 9.31 2.81 0.29
C ARG A 158 9.65 1.71 -0.70
N TYR A 159 8.79 1.49 -1.69
CA TYR A 159 8.90 0.35 -2.60
C TYR A 159 9.72 0.64 -3.85
N GLY A 160 10.02 1.92 -4.10
CA GLY A 160 10.80 2.39 -5.23
C GLY A 160 10.04 2.39 -6.56
N ASP A 161 10.62 3.07 -7.54
CA ASP A 161 10.00 3.24 -8.87
C ASP A 161 9.86 1.94 -9.66
N ALA A 162 10.64 0.90 -9.34
CA ALA A 162 10.50 -0.40 -9.99
C ALA A 162 9.18 -1.10 -9.60
N CYS A 163 8.80 -1.01 -8.33
CA CYS A 163 7.60 -1.66 -7.80
C CYS A 163 6.35 -0.79 -7.95
N TRP A 164 6.52 0.53 -7.96
CA TRP A 164 5.42 1.50 -7.97
C TRP A 164 4.36 1.26 -9.05
N PRO A 165 4.71 1.00 -10.33
CA PRO A 165 3.73 0.79 -11.39
C PRO A 165 2.76 -0.36 -11.13
N ARG A 166 3.19 -1.38 -10.37
CA ARG A 166 2.36 -2.53 -9.97
C ARG A 166 1.60 -2.25 -8.68
N LEU A 167 2.25 -1.62 -7.70
CA LEU A 167 1.63 -1.24 -6.43
C LEU A 167 0.45 -0.29 -6.62
N ARG A 168 0.59 0.72 -7.48
CA ARG A 168 -0.48 1.70 -7.74
C ARG A 168 -1.77 1.07 -8.28
N LEU A 169 -1.67 -0.09 -8.94
CA LEU A 169 -2.83 -0.80 -9.46
C LEU A 169 -3.74 -1.29 -8.32
N LEU A 170 -3.19 -1.51 -7.14
CA LEU A 170 -3.95 -1.98 -5.98
C LEU A 170 -4.89 -0.92 -5.38
N PHE A 171 -4.77 0.33 -5.82
CA PHE A 171 -5.57 1.47 -5.37
C PHE A 171 -6.41 2.04 -6.52
N PRO A 172 -7.50 2.77 -6.22
CA PRO A 172 -8.29 3.45 -7.23
C PRO A 172 -7.45 4.31 -8.18
N ARG A 173 -7.74 4.21 -9.47
CA ARG A 173 -7.00 4.86 -10.57
C ARG A 173 -6.89 6.37 -10.38
N ASP A 174 -7.96 7.02 -9.92
CA ASP A 174 -7.99 8.48 -9.73
C ASP A 174 -7.02 8.93 -8.62
N TRP A 175 -6.86 8.11 -7.57
CA TRP A 175 -5.94 8.42 -6.47
C TRP A 175 -4.48 8.31 -6.92
N ALA A 176 -4.17 7.31 -7.73
CA ALA A 176 -2.83 7.10 -8.29
C ALA A 176 -2.47 8.15 -9.35
N ARG A 177 -3.43 8.56 -10.19
CA ARG A 177 -3.22 9.48 -11.32
C ARG A 177 -2.90 10.90 -10.84
N ASP A 178 -3.62 11.40 -9.84
CA ASP A 178 -3.41 12.77 -9.36
C ASP A 178 -2.05 12.94 -8.67
N GLY A 179 -1.49 11.85 -8.13
CA GLY A 179 -0.13 11.82 -7.57
C GLY A 179 0.98 11.79 -8.63
N GLU A 180 0.74 11.20 -9.81
CA GLU A 180 1.73 11.07 -10.89
C GLU A 180 1.95 12.38 -11.66
N GLY A 181 0.92 13.22 -11.80
CA GLY A 181 0.98 14.45 -12.60
C GLY A 181 1.47 15.70 -11.86
N HIS A 182 1.38 15.75 -10.52
CA HIS A 182 1.65 16.98 -9.74
C HIS A 182 2.92 16.93 -8.88
N ARG A 183 3.46 15.74 -8.56
CA ARG A 183 4.74 15.59 -7.86
C ARG A 183 5.55 14.53 -8.58
N GLY A 184 6.51 14.97 -9.40
CA GLY A 184 7.60 14.10 -9.82
C GLY A 184 8.21 13.39 -8.60
N ALA A 185 8.79 12.20 -8.82
CA ALA A 185 9.42 11.41 -7.76
C ALA A 185 10.24 12.34 -6.84
N PRO A 186 9.94 12.40 -5.54
CA PRO A 186 10.54 13.40 -4.70
C PRO A 186 12.05 13.11 -4.62
N PRO A 187 12.92 14.12 -4.72
CA PRO A 187 14.37 13.98 -4.54
C PRO A 187 14.71 13.77 -3.05
N MET A 188 13.86 13.07 -2.30
CA MET A 188 13.86 13.03 -0.84
C MET A 188 14.22 11.64 -0.35
N SER A 189 15.42 11.50 0.20
CA SER A 189 15.83 10.32 0.95
C SER A 189 15.15 10.34 2.33
N LEU A 190 14.09 9.57 2.51
CA LEU A 190 13.51 9.34 3.83
C LEU A 190 14.29 8.25 4.58
N PRO A 191 14.28 8.24 5.94
CA PRO A 191 14.89 7.17 6.70
C PRO A 191 14.18 5.83 6.45
N ALA A 192 14.80 4.98 5.62
CA ALA A 192 14.23 3.71 5.18
C ALA A 192 13.78 2.83 6.35
N ALA A 193 14.55 2.77 7.44
CA ALA A 193 14.19 1.99 8.63
C ALA A 193 12.86 2.44 9.26
N ARG A 194 12.62 3.76 9.38
CA ARG A 194 11.38 4.28 9.97
C ARG A 194 10.18 4.10 9.05
N LEU A 195 10.39 4.29 7.76
CA LEU A 195 9.36 4.06 6.74
C LEU A 195 8.99 2.57 6.64
N ASN A 196 9.98 1.69 6.80
CA ASN A 196 9.77 0.24 6.88
C ASN A 196 8.91 -0.14 8.08
N VAL A 197 9.29 0.31 9.28
CA VAL A 197 8.52 0.05 10.49
C VAL A 197 7.10 0.65 10.40
N LEU A 198 6.96 1.84 9.81
CA LEU A 198 5.66 2.46 9.60
C LEU A 198 4.75 1.57 8.76
N CYS A 199 5.08 1.27 7.50
CA CYS A 199 4.12 0.51 6.69
C CYS A 199 3.96 -0.94 7.16
N ASP A 200 4.98 -1.57 7.77
CA ASP A 200 4.81 -2.92 8.34
C ASP A 200 3.76 -2.91 9.46
N ALA A 201 3.82 -1.92 10.36
CA ALA A 201 2.84 -1.78 11.43
C ALA A 201 1.43 -1.49 10.89
N LEU A 202 1.32 -0.66 9.85
CA LEU A 202 0.03 -0.33 9.22
C LEU A 202 -0.58 -1.53 8.49
N ILE A 203 0.21 -2.26 7.72
CA ILE A 203 -0.21 -3.47 6.99
C ILE A 203 -0.67 -4.52 8.00
N TRP A 204 0.10 -4.76 9.05
CA TRP A 204 -0.29 -5.67 10.13
C TRP A 204 -1.63 -5.24 10.73
N LYS A 205 -1.78 -3.96 11.08
CA LYS A 205 -3.01 -3.45 11.72
C LYS A 205 -4.24 -3.61 10.81
N ALA A 206 -4.10 -3.37 9.50
CA ALA A 206 -5.18 -3.54 8.53
C ALA A 206 -5.51 -5.00 8.22
N SER A 207 -4.54 -5.91 8.38
CA SER A 207 -4.73 -7.36 8.15
C SER A 207 -5.47 -8.08 9.29
N VAL A 208 -5.50 -7.48 10.49
CA VAL A 208 -6.22 -8.06 11.63
C VAL A 208 -7.72 -7.75 11.49
N PRO A 209 -8.61 -8.75 11.48
CA PRO A 209 -10.04 -8.51 11.44
C PRO A 209 -10.48 -7.73 12.69
N ALA A 210 -11.34 -6.73 12.49
CA ALA A 210 -11.87 -5.86 13.53
C ALA A 210 -12.80 -6.59 14.50
#